data_AF-A0A7Z9PZV7-F1
#
_entry.id   AF-A0A7Z9PZV7-F1
#
_cell.length_a   1.000
_cell.length_b   1.000
_cell.length_c   1.000
_cell.angle_alpha   90.00
_cell.angle_beta   90.00
_cell.angle_gamma   90.00
#
_symmetry.space_group_name_H-M   'P 1'
#
loop_
_entity.id
_entity.type
_entity.pdbx_description
1 polymer ?
#
loop_
_entity_poly.entity_id
_entity_poly.type
_entity_poly.pdbx_seq_one_letter_code
_entity_poly.pdbx_strand_id
1 'polypeptide(L)'
;MNPRRFHFFLGILTALPILAWGVSGFFLSLPPSVSKGVPYSVIESHRISITPSGVIEAVELHLGEPPELTSMSLEQRGDKAVYSAFGKKGAFLVDAVSGKVSKPPPPSRLTRWIRNAHFFNFAGSSRTTLLMLFSFLTVCLVVSGVALAFWQRIVKPGSCGQSPEQDPVLQTAE
;
A
#
# COMPACT_ATOMS: atom_id res chain seq x y z
N MET A 1 -25.51 -11.48 24.26
CA MET A 1 -25.32 -11.15 22.84
C MET A 1 -25.10 -12.45 22.06
N ASN A 2 -25.64 -12.61 20.84
CA ASN A 2 -25.45 -13.85 20.06
C ASN A 2 -23.95 -14.00 19.68
N PRO A 3 -23.28 -15.12 20.01
CA PRO A 3 -21.83 -15.29 19.80
C PRO A 3 -21.43 -15.16 18.32
N ARG A 4 -22.32 -15.57 17.39
CA ARG A 4 -22.11 -15.37 15.95
C ARG A 4 -22.10 -13.89 15.56
N ARG A 5 -23.04 -13.10 16.10
CA ARG A 5 -23.12 -11.67 15.82
C ARG A 5 -21.91 -10.92 16.39
N PHE A 6 -21.46 -11.30 17.59
CA PHE A 6 -20.26 -10.71 18.20
C PHE A 6 -18.98 -10.99 17.39
N HIS A 7 -18.74 -12.25 17.03
CA HIS A 7 -17.59 -12.62 16.21
C HIS A 7 -17.62 -11.93 14.84
N PHE A 8 -18.79 -11.88 14.20
CA PHE A 8 -18.96 -11.17 12.92
C PHE A 8 -18.65 -9.67 13.03
N PHE A 9 -19.14 -9.02 14.09
CA PHE A 9 -18.85 -7.60 14.33
C PHE A 9 -17.35 -7.35 14.55
N LEU A 10 -16.69 -8.18 15.36
CA LEU A 10 -15.23 -8.16 15.51
C LEU A 10 -14.52 -8.36 14.17
N GLY A 11 -15.02 -9.27 13.33
CA GLY A 11 -14.49 -9.53 12.01
C GLY A 11 -14.53 -8.28 11.11
N ILE A 12 -15.68 -7.61 11.05
CA ILE A 12 -15.82 -6.35 10.28
C ILE A 12 -14.88 -5.27 10.83
N LEU A 13 -14.87 -5.09 12.15
CA LEU A 13 -14.07 -4.04 12.78
C LEU A 13 -12.57 -4.21 12.51
N THR A 14 -12.09 -5.46 12.49
CA THR A 14 -10.68 -5.78 12.18
C THR A 14 -10.40 -5.75 10.68
N ALA A 15 -11.34 -6.18 9.83
CA ALA A 15 -11.13 -6.28 8.38
C ALA A 15 -11.12 -4.93 7.66
N LEU A 16 -11.95 -3.97 8.09
CA LEU A 16 -12.06 -2.66 7.42
C LEU A 16 -10.74 -1.87 7.39
N PRO A 17 -9.98 -1.74 8.50
CA PRO A 17 -8.67 -1.10 8.48
C PRO A 17 -7.67 -1.81 7.57
N ILE A 18 -7.66 -3.15 7.59
CA ILE A 18 -6.77 -3.97 6.75
C ILE A 18 -7.11 -3.76 5.27
N LEU A 19 -8.40 -3.74 4.93
CA LEU A 19 -8.86 -3.48 3.57
C LEU A 19 -8.48 -2.07 3.11
N ALA A 20 -8.74 -1.04 3.93
CA ALA A 20 -8.36 0.33 3.62
C ALA A 20 -6.84 0.47 3.41
N TRP A 21 -6.05 -0.22 4.23
CA TRP A 21 -4.60 -0.23 4.11
C TRP A 21 -4.13 -0.97 2.85
N GLY A 22 -4.71 -2.13 2.55
CA GLY A 22 -4.41 -2.91 1.34
C GLY A 22 -4.78 -2.15 0.06
N VAL A 23 -5.97 -1.54 0.00
CA VAL A 23 -6.42 -0.74 -1.14
C VAL A 23 -5.50 0.47 -1.35
N SER A 24 -5.17 1.20 -0.28
CA SER A 24 -4.27 2.35 -0.40
C SER A 24 -2.85 1.93 -0.80
N GLY A 25 -2.33 0.82 -0.28
CA GLY A 25 -1.04 0.26 -0.70
C GLY A 25 -1.02 -0.16 -2.16
N PHE A 26 -2.10 -0.79 -2.63
CA PHE A 26 -2.28 -1.15 -4.04
C PHE A 26 -2.27 0.10 -4.93
N PHE A 27 -3.02 1.16 -4.57
CA PHE A 27 -2.98 2.41 -5.33
C PHE A 27 -1.59 3.08 -5.36
N LEU A 28 -0.80 2.91 -4.30
CA LEU A 28 0.56 3.45 -4.23
C LEU A 28 1.60 2.57 -4.95
N SER A 29 1.33 1.27 -5.13
CA SER A 29 2.20 0.37 -5.89
C SER A 29 2.01 0.49 -7.40
N LEU A 30 0.86 1.03 -7.84
CA LEU A 30 0.65 1.33 -9.25
C LEU A 30 1.73 2.31 -9.74
N PRO A 31 2.48 1.95 -10.80
CA PRO A 31 3.53 2.82 -11.28
C PRO A 31 2.93 4.14 -11.75
N PRO A 32 3.64 5.27 -11.59
CA PRO A 32 3.16 6.58 -12.01
C PRO A 32 2.81 6.65 -13.51
N SER A 33 3.30 5.70 -14.33
CA SER A 33 2.88 5.50 -15.72
C SER A 33 1.41 5.13 -15.89
N VAL A 34 0.78 4.40 -14.96
CA VAL A 34 -0.67 4.12 -14.98
C VAL A 34 -1.47 5.37 -14.61
N SER A 35 -0.90 6.25 -13.77
CA SER A 35 -1.52 7.54 -13.42
C SER A 35 -1.28 8.66 -14.44
N LYS A 36 -0.30 8.52 -15.35
CA LYS A 36 0.11 9.59 -16.28
C LYS A 36 0.21 9.17 -17.75
N GLY A 37 -0.03 7.90 -18.08
CA GLY A 37 -0.03 7.39 -19.46
C GLY A 37 1.35 7.40 -20.16
N VAL A 38 2.45 7.59 -19.43
CA VAL A 38 3.78 7.70 -20.05
C VAL A 38 4.53 6.37 -19.96
N PRO A 39 4.88 5.73 -21.08
CA PRO A 39 5.65 4.48 -21.07
C PRO A 39 7.07 4.73 -20.57
N TYR A 40 7.60 3.78 -19.81
CA TYR A 40 9.03 3.73 -19.48
C TYR A 40 9.78 3.29 -20.73
N SER A 41 10.45 4.22 -21.43
CA SER A 41 11.37 3.87 -22.51
C SER A 41 12.78 3.65 -21.95
N VAL A 42 13.56 2.79 -22.61
CA VAL A 42 14.98 2.59 -22.30
C VAL A 42 15.69 3.94 -22.40
N ILE A 43 16.48 4.28 -21.39
CA ILE A 43 17.26 5.52 -21.40
C ILE A 43 18.43 5.31 -22.35
N GLU A 44 18.39 5.98 -23.49
CA GLU A 44 19.48 5.94 -24.45
C GLU A 44 20.64 6.81 -23.91
N SER A 45 21.81 6.20 -23.73
CA SER A 45 22.98 6.86 -23.11
C SER A 45 23.45 8.11 -23.86
N HIS A 46 23.18 8.23 -25.16
CA HIS A 46 23.51 9.39 -25.97
C HIS A 46 22.68 10.64 -25.65
N ARG A 47 21.59 10.50 -24.86
CA ARG A 47 20.73 11.60 -24.41
C ARG A 47 21.09 12.13 -23.02
N ILE A 48 22.25 11.75 -22.49
CA ILE A 48 22.76 12.21 -21.19
C ILE A 48 24.06 12.97 -21.46
N SER A 49 24.06 14.28 -21.20
CA SER A 49 25.27 15.10 -21.29
C SER A 49 25.88 15.39 -19.92
N ILE A 50 25.07 15.28 -18.86
CA ILE A 50 25.47 15.66 -17.50
C ILE A 50 25.79 14.43 -16.67
N THR A 51 26.95 14.50 -16.02
CA THR A 51 27.43 13.50 -15.07
C THR A 51 26.72 13.65 -13.72
N PRO A 52 26.66 12.59 -12.89
CA PRO A 52 26.11 12.69 -11.54
C PRO A 52 26.77 13.79 -10.68
N SER A 53 28.06 14.07 -10.87
CA SER A 53 28.75 15.18 -10.19
C SER A 53 28.24 16.54 -10.67
N GLY A 54 28.00 16.71 -11.97
CA GLY A 54 27.40 17.92 -12.53
C GLY A 54 25.97 18.15 -12.04
N VAL A 55 25.23 17.10 -11.65
CA VAL A 55 23.92 17.24 -10.99
C VAL A 55 24.07 17.86 -9.59
N ILE A 56 25.10 17.48 -8.84
CA ILE A 56 25.37 18.05 -7.51
C ILE A 56 25.69 19.55 -7.66
N GLU A 57 26.59 19.90 -8.58
CA GLU A 57 26.95 21.30 -8.86
C GLU A 57 25.74 22.12 -9.33
N ALA A 58 24.90 21.57 -10.22
CA ALA A 58 23.71 22.26 -10.69
C ALA A 58 22.72 22.55 -9.55
N VAL A 59 22.53 21.59 -8.64
CA VAL A 59 21.66 21.76 -7.46
C VAL A 59 22.28 22.71 -6.44
N GLU A 60 23.59 22.65 -6.23
CA GLU A 60 24.34 23.59 -5.39
C GLU A 60 24.15 25.03 -5.89
N LEU A 61 24.33 25.24 -7.19
CA LEU A 61 24.16 26.53 -7.82
C LEU A 61 22.70 27.03 -7.75
N HIS A 62 21.73 26.12 -7.79
CA HIS A 62 20.31 26.45 -7.62
C HIS A 62 19.95 26.82 -6.17
N LEU A 63 20.61 26.20 -5.18
CA LEU A 63 20.35 26.43 -3.76
C LEU A 63 21.21 27.54 -3.17
N GLY A 64 22.33 27.88 -3.80
CA GLY A 64 23.34 28.81 -3.28
C GLY A 64 24.19 28.23 -2.14
N GLU A 65 24.14 26.91 -1.92
CA GLU A 65 24.85 26.20 -0.86
C GLU A 65 25.00 24.71 -1.21
N PRO A 66 25.97 23.99 -0.61
CA PRO A 66 26.21 22.58 -0.93
C PRO A 66 24.98 21.70 -0.57
N PRO A 67 24.48 20.90 -1.52
CA PRO A 67 23.26 20.13 -1.32
C PRO A 67 23.55 18.83 -0.56
N GLU A 68 22.91 18.65 0.60
CA GLU A 68 22.88 17.37 1.34
C GLU A 68 21.92 16.38 0.64
N LEU A 69 22.37 15.82 -0.49
CA LEU A 69 21.63 14.79 -1.23
C LEU A 69 21.82 13.41 -0.59
N THR A 70 20.73 12.69 -0.39
CA THR A 70 20.70 11.33 0.17
C THR A 70 20.47 10.26 -0.88
N SER A 71 19.88 10.61 -2.01
CA SER A 71 19.71 9.70 -3.14
C SER A 71 19.62 10.45 -4.46
N MET A 72 20.05 9.78 -5.52
CA MET A 72 19.94 10.25 -6.89
C MET A 72 19.56 9.07 -7.77
N SER A 73 18.57 9.27 -8.64
CA SER A 73 18.12 8.28 -9.61
C SER A 73 17.98 8.93 -10.97
N LEU A 74 18.37 8.23 -12.03
CA LEU A 74 18.13 8.68 -13.40
C LEU A 74 16.79 8.09 -13.88
N GLU A 75 15.86 8.97 -14.26
CA GLU A 75 14.51 8.59 -14.67
C GLU A 75 14.21 9.12 -16.08
N GLN A 76 13.50 8.33 -16.87
CA GLN A 76 12.87 8.80 -18.10
C GLN A 76 11.50 9.40 -17.76
N ARG A 77 11.28 10.67 -18.12
CA ARG A 77 9.99 11.35 -17.97
C ARG A 77 9.51 11.84 -19.33
N GLY A 78 8.70 11.02 -20.00
CA GLY A 78 8.32 11.24 -21.39
C GLY A 78 9.53 11.06 -22.28
N ASP A 79 9.82 12.05 -23.11
CA ASP A 79 10.99 12.02 -24.02
C ASP A 79 12.27 12.57 -23.38
N LYS A 80 12.22 12.99 -22.10
CA LYS A 80 13.36 13.61 -21.41
C LYS A 80 13.96 12.68 -20.36
N ALA A 81 15.28 12.52 -20.40
CA ALA A 81 16.06 11.96 -19.31
C ALA A 81 16.26 13.02 -18.21
N VAL A 82 15.95 12.66 -16.97
CA VAL A 82 15.98 13.59 -15.82
C VAL A 82 16.58 12.88 -14.61
N TYR A 83 17.54 13.52 -13.94
CA TYR A 83 18.00 13.08 -12.63
C TYR A 83 17.02 13.54 -11.56
N SER A 84 16.43 12.59 -10.82
CA SER A 84 15.68 12.84 -9.61
C SER A 84 16.63 12.75 -8.41
N ALA A 85 16.93 13.89 -7.81
CA ALA A 85 17.80 14.01 -6.65
C ALA A 85 16.96 14.35 -5.41
N PHE A 86 17.14 13.60 -4.33
CA PHE A 86 16.47 13.85 -3.05
C PHE A 86 17.50 14.19 -1.98
N GLY A 87 17.19 15.20 -1.17
CA GLY A 87 18.02 15.62 -0.05
C GLY A 87 17.21 16.30 1.03
N LYS A 88 17.91 16.84 2.04
CA LYS A 88 17.30 17.48 3.21
C LYS A 88 16.40 18.67 2.85
N LYS A 89 16.77 19.43 1.82
CA LYS A 89 16.00 20.57 1.30
C LYS A 89 14.86 20.19 0.35
N GLY A 90 14.64 18.90 0.14
CA GLY A 90 13.56 18.37 -0.67
C GLY A 90 14.04 17.64 -1.92
N ALA A 91 13.16 17.57 -2.91
CA ALA A 91 13.39 16.86 -4.15
C ALA A 91 13.65 17.82 -5.30
N PHE A 92 14.58 17.47 -6.17
CA PHE A 92 15.00 18.23 -7.34
C PHE A 92 14.98 17.33 -8.57
N LEU A 93 14.59 17.93 -9.70
CA LEU A 93 14.65 17.34 -11.03
C LEU A 93 15.66 18.12 -11.84
N VAL A 94 16.71 17.44 -12.30
CA VAL A 94 17.75 18.04 -13.13
C VAL A 94 17.67 17.43 -14.52
N ASP A 95 17.43 18.26 -15.53
CA ASP A 95 17.43 17.82 -16.93
C ASP A 95 18.82 17.26 -17.30
N ALA A 96 18.87 16.01 -17.75
CA ALA A 96 20.12 15.31 -17.99
C ALA A 96 20.89 15.82 -19.22
N VAL A 97 20.29 16.71 -20.02
CA VAL A 97 20.90 17.34 -21.20
C VAL A 97 21.30 18.79 -20.91
N SER A 98 20.41 19.57 -20.29
CA SER A 98 20.61 21.01 -20.11
C SER A 98 21.11 21.41 -18.71
N GLY A 99 20.99 20.54 -17.72
CA GLY A 99 21.40 20.84 -16.34
C GLY A 99 20.43 21.76 -15.61
N LYS A 100 19.30 22.08 -16.25
CA LYS A 100 18.28 22.93 -15.66
C LYS A 100 17.65 22.22 -14.46
N VAL A 101 17.77 22.85 -13.30
CA VAL A 101 17.14 22.39 -12.06
C VAL A 101 15.70 22.88 -11.99
N SER A 102 14.80 21.98 -11.60
CA SER A 102 13.39 22.26 -11.36
C SER A 102 12.89 21.46 -10.16
N LYS A 103 11.80 21.89 -9.53
CA LYS A 103 11.15 21.11 -8.47
C LYS A 103 10.19 20.10 -9.11
N PRO A 104 10.08 18.87 -8.56
CA PRO A 104 9.10 17.93 -9.05
C PRO A 104 7.69 18.49 -8.88
N PRO A 105 6.80 18.25 -9.86
CA PRO A 105 5.43 18.70 -9.76
C PRO A 105 4.79 18.09 -8.51
N PRO A 106 3.97 18.86 -7.78
CA PRO A 106 3.30 18.35 -6.60
C PRO A 106 2.43 17.15 -6.97
N PRO A 107 2.29 16.15 -6.08
CA PRO A 107 1.37 15.04 -6.31
C PRO A 107 -0.05 15.56 -6.47
N SER A 108 -0.87 14.84 -7.23
CA SER A 108 -2.30 15.15 -7.36
C SER A 108 -2.97 15.17 -5.97
N ARG A 109 -4.09 15.89 -5.83
CA ARG A 109 -4.84 15.93 -4.56
C ARG A 109 -5.22 14.53 -4.08
N LEU A 110 -5.63 13.67 -5.00
CA LEU A 110 -5.97 12.27 -4.70
C LEU A 110 -4.75 11.49 -4.23
N THR A 111 -3.64 11.52 -4.97
CA THR A 111 -2.39 10.84 -4.58
C THR A 111 -1.89 11.33 -3.24
N ARG A 112 -1.96 12.65 -2.98
CA ARG A 112 -1.59 13.24 -1.70
C ARG A 112 -2.48 12.74 -0.57
N TRP A 113 -3.80 12.68 -0.79
CA TRP A 113 -4.75 12.18 0.19
C TRP A 113 -4.54 10.69 0.50
N ILE A 114 -4.42 9.84 -0.52
CA ILE A 114 -4.13 8.40 -0.37
C ILE A 114 -2.83 8.20 0.39
N ARG A 115 -1.77 8.91 -0.02
CA ARG A 115 -0.46 8.85 0.63
C ARG A 115 -0.55 9.24 2.11
N ASN A 116 -1.23 10.35 2.41
CA ASN A 116 -1.41 10.80 3.78
C ASN A 116 -2.22 9.79 4.59
N ALA A 117 -3.32 9.24 4.05
CA ALA A 117 -4.14 8.24 4.75
C ALA A 117 -3.37 6.93 5.01
N HIS A 118 -2.61 6.46 4.01
CA HIS A 118 -1.80 5.25 4.12
C HIS A 118 -0.71 5.39 5.19
N PHE A 119 0.02 6.51 5.19
CA PHE A 119 1.09 6.76 6.15
C PHE A 119 0.60 7.26 7.51
N PHE A 120 -0.56 7.91 7.62
CA PHE A 120 -1.12 8.29 8.91
C PHE A 120 -1.40 7.06 9.78
N ASN A 121 -1.83 5.96 9.17
CA ASN A 121 -2.07 4.71 9.89
C ASN A 121 -0.79 3.99 10.34
N PHE A 122 0.36 4.17 9.64
CA PHE A 122 1.55 3.31 9.86
C PHE A 122 2.94 3.98 9.86
N ALA A 123 3.06 5.29 9.66
CA ALA A 123 4.35 6.00 9.63
C ALA A 123 4.39 7.30 10.46
N GLY A 124 3.29 7.66 11.15
CA GLY A 124 3.23 8.79 12.08
C GLY A 124 3.42 8.41 13.55
N SER A 125 3.34 9.39 14.46
CA SER A 125 3.40 9.17 15.92
C SER A 125 2.29 8.23 16.43
N SER A 126 1.14 8.20 15.76
CA SER A 126 0.01 7.31 16.08
C SER A 126 0.19 5.86 15.62
N ARG A 127 1.26 5.56 14.86
CA ARG A 127 1.58 4.22 14.34
C ARG A 127 1.55 3.18 15.45
N THR A 128 2.27 3.43 16.54
CA THR A 128 2.46 2.46 17.62
C THR A 128 1.14 2.13 18.29
N THR A 129 0.33 3.14 18.59
CA THR A 129 -0.99 2.98 19.22
C THR A 129 -1.95 2.21 18.33
N LEU A 130 -2.01 2.56 17.04
CA LEU A 130 -2.87 1.86 16.07
C LEU A 130 -2.44 0.41 15.85
N LEU A 131 -1.14 0.14 15.78
CA LEU A 131 -0.60 -1.22 15.71
C LEU A 131 -1.01 -2.05 16.93
N MET A 132 -0.84 -1.51 18.14
CA MET A 132 -1.26 -2.21 19.36
C MET A 132 -2.77 -2.50 19.34
N LEU A 133 -3.58 -1.52 18.96
CA LEU A 133 -5.04 -1.67 18.88
C LEU A 133 -5.45 -2.74 17.86
N PHE A 134 -4.90 -2.72 16.64
CA PHE A 134 -5.21 -3.73 15.62
C PHE A 134 -4.69 -5.11 16.00
N SER A 135 -3.55 -5.19 16.67
CA SER A 135 -3.01 -6.46 17.20
C SER A 135 -3.94 -7.03 18.26
N PHE A 136 -4.40 -6.19 19.19
CA PHE A 136 -5.37 -6.58 20.21
C PHE A 136 -6.70 -7.04 19.60
N LEU A 137 -7.26 -6.28 18.65
CA LEU A 137 -8.47 -6.66 17.93
C LEU A 137 -8.31 -8.00 17.19
N THR A 138 -7.13 -8.27 16.62
CA THR A 138 -6.82 -9.54 15.96
C THR A 138 -6.80 -10.68 16.98
N VAL A 139 -6.21 -10.49 18.16
CA VAL A 139 -6.26 -11.48 19.25
C VAL A 139 -7.71 -11.75 19.68
N CYS A 140 -8.52 -10.71 19.88
CA CYS A 140 -9.94 -10.86 20.21
C CYS A 140 -10.71 -11.61 19.11
N LEU A 141 -10.41 -11.36 17.84
CA LEU A 141 -11.01 -12.05 16.71
C LEU A 141 -10.67 -13.54 16.71
N VAL A 142 -9.39 -13.90 16.92
CA VAL A 142 -8.93 -15.29 17.01
C VAL A 142 -9.59 -16.01 18.18
N VAL A 143 -9.55 -15.41 19.38
CA VAL A 143 -10.16 -15.99 20.60
C VAL A 143 -11.66 -16.18 20.41
N SER A 144 -12.37 -15.19 19.85
CA SER A 144 -13.81 -15.31 19.59
C SER A 144 -14.13 -16.37 18.54
N GLY A 145 -13.28 -16.56 17.53
CA GLY A 145 -13.41 -17.63 16.54
C GLY A 145 -13.26 -19.02 17.15
N VAL A 146 -12.24 -19.22 17.98
CA VAL A 146 -12.03 -20.48 18.74
C VAL A 146 -13.23 -20.76 19.66
N ALA A 147 -13.68 -19.75 20.41
CA ALA A 147 -14.83 -19.87 21.30
C ALA A 147 -16.11 -20.21 20.52
N LEU A 148 -16.31 -19.60 19.33
CA LEU A 148 -17.45 -19.88 18.48
C LEU A 148 -17.42 -21.31 17.94
N ALA A 149 -16.26 -21.79 17.49
CA ALA A 149 -16.09 -23.17 17.01
C ALA A 149 -16.37 -24.19 18.12
N PHE A 150 -15.89 -23.92 19.34
CA PHE A 150 -16.17 -24.74 20.51
C PHE A 150 -17.66 -24.73 20.89
N TRP A 151 -18.29 -23.56 20.91
CA TRP A 151 -19.73 -23.42 21.18
C TRP A 151 -20.59 -24.20 20.18
N GLN A 152 -20.24 -24.16 18.89
CA GLN A 152 -20.94 -24.93 17.86
C GLN A 152 -20.85 -26.43 18.09
N ARG A 153 -19.70 -26.94 18.53
CA ARG A 153 -19.51 -28.37 18.83
C ARG A 153 -20.31 -28.84 20.05
N ILE A 154 -20.42 -28.04 21.10
CA ILE A 154 -21.06 -28.46 22.36
C ILE A 154 -22.57 -28.23 22.35
N VAL A 155 -23.03 -27.08 21.85
CA VAL A 155 -24.43 -26.67 21.99
C VAL A 155 -25.28 -27.11 20.80
N LYS A 156 -24.68 -27.37 19.62
CA LYS A 156 -25.39 -27.81 18.41
C LYS A 156 -24.65 -28.93 17.65
N PRO A 157 -24.46 -30.11 18.26
CA PRO A 157 -23.75 -31.23 17.61
C PRO A 157 -24.43 -31.73 16.31
N GLY A 158 -25.74 -31.54 16.15
CA GLY A 158 -26.52 -32.05 15.00
C GLY A 158 -26.47 -31.23 13.70
N SER A 159 -25.76 -30.09 13.65
CA SER A 159 -25.74 -29.24 12.44
C SER A 159 -24.55 -29.52 11.50
N CYS A 160 -23.66 -30.47 11.84
CA CYS A 160 -22.46 -30.80 11.07
C CYS A 160 -22.57 -32.09 10.24
N GLY A 161 -23.78 -32.62 10.03
CA GLY A 161 -23.94 -33.81 9.21
C GLY A 161 -25.40 -34.11 8.88
N GLN A 162 -25.96 -33.43 7.89
CA GLN A 162 -27.00 -34.02 7.06
C GLN A 162 -26.39 -34.24 5.69
N SER A 163 -25.93 -35.48 5.48
CA SER A 163 -25.66 -36.04 4.15
C SER A 163 -26.99 -36.13 3.39
N PRO A 164 -27.09 -35.73 2.12
CA PRO A 164 -28.32 -35.86 1.36
C PRO A 164 -28.36 -37.26 0.74
N GLU A 165 -28.58 -38.32 1.51
CA GLU A 165 -28.87 -39.61 0.90
C GLU A 165 -29.55 -40.57 1.86
N GLN A 166 -30.86 -40.72 1.70
CA GLN A 166 -31.57 -41.97 1.91
C GLN A 166 -32.89 -41.86 1.15
N ASP A 167 -32.81 -42.15 -0.15
CA ASP A 167 -34.00 -42.49 -0.93
C ASP A 167 -34.61 -43.78 -0.33
N PRO A 168 -35.95 -43.85 -0.15
CA PRO A 168 -36.59 -45.04 0.37
C PRO A 168 -36.52 -46.15 -0.68
N VAL A 169 -35.80 -47.23 -0.35
CA VAL A 169 -35.85 -48.50 -1.08
C VAL A 169 -37.29 -49.00 -1.07
N LEU A 170 -37.84 -49.06 -2.28
CA LEU A 170 -39.11 -49.66 -2.64
C LEU A 170 -39.19 -51.11 -2.09
N GLN A 171 -39.90 -51.31 -0.98
CA GLN A 171 -40.36 -52.66 -0.60
C GLN A 171 -41.71 -52.90 -1.26
N THR A 172 -41.70 -53.62 -2.38
CA THR A 172 -42.87 -54.33 -2.90
C THR A 172 -42.51 -55.80 -3.02
N ALA A 173 -42.97 -56.59 -2.05
CA ALA A 173 -43.18 -58.02 -2.17
C ALA A 173 -44.04 -58.45 -0.96
N GLU A 174 -45.36 -58.47 -1.16
CA GLU A 174 -46.24 -59.64 -0.98
C GLU A 174 -47.66 -59.29 -1.44
#